data_AF-A0A969D148-F1
#
_entry.id   AF-A0A969D148-F1
#
_cell.length_a   1.000
_cell.length_b   1.000
_cell.length_c   1.000
_cell.angle_alpha   90.00
_cell.angle_beta   90.00
_cell.angle_gamma   90.00
#
_symmetry.space_group_name_H-M   'P 1'
#
loop_
_entity.id
_entity.type
_entity.pdbx_description
1 polymer ?
#
loop_
_entity_poly.entity_id
_entity_poly.type
_entity_poly.pdbx_seq_one_letter_code
_entity_poly.pdbx_strand_id
1 'polypeptide(L)'
;MAAALDLLKRHIAASGPVTVAEFMRLALAGEGAGYYATRDPLGSTGDFITAPEISQMFGELVGLWCVDAWERAGAPDPFLLVELGPGRGTLMADALRAAKVRPAFLSAMRLHLVEISRPLRDAQEQRLGAFHPLWHDDTTTLPEGPALIVGNEFLDALPIHQFQMTEQGWRERAVDLNNDALGWTLLSPGAQT
;
A
#
# COMPACT_ATOMS: atom_id res chain seq x y z
N MET A 1 9.76 14.98 -10.95
CA MET A 1 8.42 15.60 -10.98
C MET A 1 7.96 15.93 -12.41
N ALA A 2 8.81 16.54 -13.26
CA ALA A 2 8.46 16.81 -14.67
C ALA A 2 8.03 15.57 -15.48
N ALA A 3 8.73 14.44 -15.33
CA ALA A 3 8.43 13.22 -16.11
C ALA A 3 7.03 12.62 -15.86
N ALA A 4 6.54 12.63 -14.61
CA ALA A 4 5.23 12.06 -14.26
C ALA A 4 4.08 12.90 -14.81
N LEU A 5 4.17 14.22 -14.65
CA LEU A 5 3.20 15.16 -15.17
C LEU A 5 3.15 15.12 -16.70
N ASP A 6 4.30 15.05 -17.37
CA ASP A 6 4.36 14.98 -18.83
C ASP A 6 3.82 13.65 -19.38
N LEU A 7 4.02 12.53 -18.67
CA LEU A 7 3.40 11.25 -19.01
C LEU A 7 1.88 11.31 -18.87
N LEU A 8 1.38 11.84 -17.75
CA LEU A 8 -0.04 12.01 -17.51
C LEU A 8 -0.69 12.94 -18.55
N LYS A 9 -0.07 14.08 -18.85
CA LYS A 9 -0.53 15.01 -19.90
C LYS A 9 -0.64 14.32 -21.25
N ARG A 10 0.39 13.55 -21.65
CA ARG A 10 0.35 12.78 -22.89
C ARG A 10 -0.74 11.72 -22.90
N HIS A 11 -0.97 11.05 -21.78
CA HIS A 11 -2.04 10.06 -21.65
C HIS A 11 -3.43 10.70 -21.80
N ILE A 12 -3.70 11.80 -21.08
CA ILE A 12 -4.96 12.55 -21.20
C ILE A 12 -5.16 13.07 -22.63
N ALA A 13 -4.11 13.64 -23.25
CA ALA A 13 -4.20 14.12 -24.63
C ALA A 13 -4.51 13.02 -25.66
N ALA A 14 -4.11 11.77 -25.38
CA ALA A 14 -4.33 10.63 -26.27
C ALA A 14 -5.66 9.90 -26.01
N SER A 15 -6.13 9.88 -24.77
CA SER A 15 -7.22 8.99 -24.31
C SER A 15 -8.44 9.75 -23.79
N GLY A 16 -8.36 11.07 -23.65
CA GLY A 16 -9.36 11.90 -23.00
C GLY A 16 -9.20 11.94 -21.47
N PRO A 17 -10.19 12.48 -20.74
CA PRO A 17 -10.15 12.59 -19.28
C PRO A 17 -9.93 11.23 -18.61
N VAL A 18 -9.15 11.23 -17.52
CA VAL A 18 -8.86 10.04 -16.72
C VAL A 18 -9.60 10.08 -15.39
N THR A 19 -10.04 8.94 -14.87
CA THR A 19 -10.69 8.89 -13.56
C THR A 19 -9.73 9.35 -12.45
N VAL A 20 -10.28 9.76 -11.30
CA VAL A 20 -9.44 10.08 -10.12
C VAL A 20 -8.57 8.88 -9.72
N ALA A 21 -9.10 7.66 -9.85
CA ALA A 21 -8.37 6.44 -9.56
C ALA A 21 -7.16 6.27 -10.50
N GLU A 22 -7.36 6.45 -11.81
CA GLU A 22 -6.25 6.32 -12.77
C GLU A 22 -5.20 7.42 -12.59
N PHE A 23 -5.64 8.65 -12.31
CA PHE A 23 -4.75 9.74 -11.93
C PHE A 23 -3.90 9.38 -10.71
N MET A 24 -4.52 8.90 -9.62
CA MET A 24 -3.82 8.48 -8.41
C MET A 24 -2.85 7.32 -8.69
N ARG A 25 -3.27 6.31 -9.46
CA ARG A 25 -2.43 5.16 -9.83
C ARG A 25 -1.17 5.62 -10.57
N LEU A 26 -1.31 6.50 -11.57
CA LEU A 26 -0.17 7.02 -12.32
C LEU A 26 0.74 7.90 -11.47
N ALA A 27 0.17 8.75 -10.62
CA ALA A 27 0.92 9.64 -9.73
C ALA A 27 1.69 8.87 -8.64
N LEU A 28 1.10 7.82 -8.08
CA LEU A 28 1.65 7.05 -6.96
C LEU A 28 2.54 5.90 -7.41
N ALA A 29 2.10 5.13 -8.41
CA ALA A 29 2.70 3.85 -8.82
C ALA A 29 3.13 3.80 -10.29
N GLY A 30 3.11 4.91 -11.03
CA GLY A 30 3.55 4.94 -12.43
C GLY A 30 5.01 4.49 -12.60
N GLU A 31 5.28 3.60 -13.55
CA GLU A 31 6.64 3.11 -13.80
C GLU A 31 7.59 4.26 -14.13
N GLY A 32 8.73 4.31 -13.41
CA GLY A 32 9.79 5.31 -13.62
C GLY A 32 9.45 6.75 -13.22
N ALA A 33 8.23 7.04 -12.77
CA ALA A 33 7.80 8.41 -12.47
C ALA A 33 6.90 8.55 -11.23
N GLY A 34 6.27 7.46 -10.78
CA GLY A 34 5.38 7.41 -9.64
C GLY A 34 6.11 7.68 -8.32
N TYR A 35 5.39 8.30 -7.40
CA TYR A 35 5.91 8.72 -6.10
C TYR A 35 6.54 7.56 -5.31
N TYR A 36 5.82 6.44 -5.14
CA TYR A 36 6.31 5.26 -4.42
C TYR A 36 7.26 4.38 -5.25
N ALA A 37 7.21 4.49 -6.58
CA ALA A 37 8.06 3.73 -7.49
C ALA A 37 9.50 4.26 -7.56
N THR A 38 9.71 5.55 -7.23
CA THR A 38 11.00 6.24 -7.47
C THR A 38 11.62 6.89 -6.23
N ARG A 39 10.92 6.90 -5.09
CA ARG A 39 11.37 7.59 -3.86
C ARG A 39 11.23 6.69 -2.63
N ASP A 40 12.01 7.00 -1.61
CA ASP A 40 11.75 6.60 -0.22
C ASP A 40 11.05 7.78 0.48
N PRO A 41 9.72 7.74 0.66
CA PRO A 41 8.97 8.87 1.20
C PRO A 41 8.86 8.88 2.73
N LEU A 42 9.47 7.91 3.42
CA LEU A 42 9.20 7.63 4.84
C LEU A 42 10.31 8.14 5.79
N GLY A 43 9.88 8.80 6.88
CA GLY A 43 10.74 9.22 8.00
C GLY A 43 10.87 10.74 8.14
N SER A 44 11.64 11.22 9.13
CA SER A 44 11.80 12.65 9.45
C SER A 44 12.44 13.51 8.35
N THR A 45 12.99 12.87 7.32
CA THR A 45 13.56 13.50 6.11
C THR A 45 12.75 13.19 4.85
N GLY A 46 11.66 12.42 4.96
CA GLY A 46 10.67 12.15 3.91
C GLY A 46 9.38 12.95 4.12
N ASP A 47 8.41 12.79 3.22
CA ASP A 47 7.16 13.57 3.26
C ASP A 47 6.10 12.98 4.21
N PHE A 48 6.30 11.75 4.72
CA PHE A 48 5.37 11.08 5.66
C PHE A 48 6.09 10.59 6.93
N ILE A 49 5.60 11.04 8.09
CA ILE A 49 5.93 10.47 9.41
C ILE A 49 4.75 9.59 9.82
N THR A 50 4.91 8.28 9.68
CA THR A 50 3.86 7.30 10.04
C THR A 50 3.96 6.90 11.51
N ALA A 51 2.87 6.36 12.09
CA ALA A 51 2.84 5.96 13.52
C ALA A 51 4.00 5.03 13.95
N PRO A 52 4.43 4.04 13.14
CA PRO A 52 5.60 3.20 13.45
C PRO A 52 6.92 3.99 13.52
N GLU A 53 7.05 5.06 12.75
CA GLU A 53 8.26 5.90 12.74
C GLU A 53 8.27 6.92 13.91
N ILE A 54 7.11 7.16 14.53
CA ILE A 54 6.99 8.02 15.74
C ILE A 54 7.39 7.24 17.00
N SER A 55 6.96 5.97 17.10
CA SER A 55 7.19 5.17 18.31
C SER A 55 7.17 3.68 18.05
N GLN A 56 8.24 3.00 18.50
CA GLN A 56 8.34 1.55 18.53
C GLN A 56 7.17 0.86 19.26
N MET A 57 6.54 1.55 20.22
CA MET A 57 5.44 0.99 21.00
C MET A 57 4.26 0.61 20.13
N PHE A 58 4.04 1.33 19.02
CA PHE A 58 2.96 0.99 18.10
C PHE A 58 3.17 -0.39 17.47
N GLY A 59 4.37 -0.65 16.92
CA GLY A 59 4.71 -1.96 16.36
C GLY A 59 4.71 -3.07 17.41
N GLU A 60 5.21 -2.80 18.62
CA GLU A 60 5.18 -3.78 19.72
C GLU A 60 3.75 -4.21 20.09
N LEU A 61 2.82 -3.26 20.21
CA LEU A 61 1.41 -3.54 20.54
C LEU A 61 0.74 -4.34 19.42
N VAL A 62 1.02 -4.03 18.16
CA VAL A 62 0.54 -4.80 17.01
C VAL A 62 1.09 -6.23 17.06
N GLY A 63 2.37 -6.42 17.35
CA GLY A 63 2.97 -7.74 17.49
C GLY A 63 2.34 -8.58 18.60
N LEU A 64 2.11 -7.99 19.78
CA LEU A 64 1.43 -8.66 20.89
C LEU A 64 -0.02 -9.01 20.53
N TRP A 65 -0.72 -8.12 19.81
CA TRP A 65 -2.05 -8.42 19.29
C TRP A 65 -2.04 -9.59 18.31
N CYS A 66 -1.06 -9.67 17.40
CA CYS A 66 -0.91 -10.80 16.49
C CYS A 66 -0.70 -12.12 17.25
N VAL A 67 0.12 -12.11 18.31
CA VAL A 67 0.33 -13.30 19.16
C VAL A 67 -0.98 -13.73 19.84
N ASP A 68 -1.71 -12.81 20.47
CA ASP A 68 -3.01 -13.10 21.11
C ASP A 68 -4.03 -13.64 20.09
N ALA A 69 -4.13 -13.01 18.91
CA ALA A 69 -5.03 -13.44 17.84
C ALA A 69 -4.70 -14.85 17.33
N TRP A 70 -3.42 -15.17 17.14
CA TRP A 70 -2.96 -16.49 16.74
C TRP A 70 -3.30 -17.56 17.79
N GLU A 71 -3.07 -17.27 19.08
CA GLU A 71 -3.41 -18.20 20.17
C GLU A 71 -4.91 -18.48 20.22
N ARG A 72 -5.74 -17.44 20.09
CA ARG A 72 -7.21 -17.56 20.06
C ARG A 72 -7.72 -18.31 18.84
N ALA A 73 -7.00 -18.25 17.72
CA ALA A 73 -7.28 -19.03 16.52
C ALA A 73 -6.87 -20.51 16.66
N GLY A 74 -6.38 -20.95 17.83
CA GLY A 74 -5.96 -22.32 18.08
C GLY A 74 -4.50 -22.60 17.72
N ALA A 75 -3.67 -21.55 17.63
CA ALA A 75 -2.25 -21.64 17.33
C ALA A 75 -1.92 -22.44 16.04
N PRO A 76 -2.50 -22.07 14.88
CA PRO A 76 -2.24 -22.77 13.62
C PRO A 76 -0.75 -22.79 13.27
N ASP A 77 -0.26 -23.94 12.79
CA ASP A 77 1.10 -24.16 12.31
C ASP A 77 1.09 -24.99 11.01
N PRO A 78 1.48 -24.39 9.85
CA PRO A 78 1.90 -23.01 9.68
C PRO A 78 0.72 -22.01 9.63
N PHE A 79 1.03 -20.72 9.75
CA PHE A 79 0.11 -19.63 9.41
C PHE A 79 0.83 -18.51 8.65
N LEU A 80 0.09 -17.67 7.94
CA LEU A 80 0.61 -16.53 7.19
C LEU A 80 0.58 -15.27 8.07
N LEU A 81 1.72 -14.60 8.21
CA LEU A 81 1.79 -13.24 8.75
C LEU A 81 2.02 -12.29 7.58
N VAL A 82 1.01 -11.50 7.24
CA VAL A 82 0.99 -10.64 6.05
C VAL A 82 1.03 -9.17 6.45
N GLU A 83 1.89 -8.38 5.83
CA GLU A 83 1.82 -6.91 5.89
C GLU A 83 1.55 -6.31 4.50
N LEU A 84 0.54 -5.44 4.42
CA LEU A 84 0.18 -4.68 3.22
C LEU A 84 0.82 -3.30 3.28
N GLY A 85 1.67 -2.97 2.31
CA GLY A 85 2.41 -1.71 2.30
C GLY A 85 3.36 -1.55 3.49
N PRO A 86 4.35 -2.44 3.68
CA PRO A 86 5.22 -2.44 4.86
C PRO A 86 6.15 -1.22 4.97
N GLY A 87 6.25 -0.39 3.92
CA GLY A 87 7.14 0.76 3.91
C GLY A 87 8.59 0.31 4.11
N ARG A 88 9.25 0.73 5.18
CA ARG A 88 10.62 0.29 5.50
C ARG A 88 10.67 -1.04 6.26
N GLY A 89 9.52 -1.62 6.62
CA GLY A 89 9.41 -2.80 7.47
C GLY A 89 9.61 -2.52 8.96
N THR A 90 9.57 -1.24 9.37
CA THR A 90 9.76 -0.82 10.78
C THR A 90 8.69 -1.42 11.69
N LEU A 91 7.42 -1.33 11.28
CA LEU A 91 6.30 -1.91 12.04
C LEU A 91 6.49 -3.41 12.27
N MET A 92 6.76 -4.17 11.21
CA MET A 92 6.97 -5.61 11.33
C MET A 92 8.20 -5.96 12.17
N ALA A 93 9.29 -5.20 12.07
CA ALA A 93 10.47 -5.45 12.87
C ALA A 93 10.19 -5.32 14.38
N ASP A 94 9.43 -4.28 14.78
CA ASP A 94 9.01 -4.09 16.16
C ASP A 94 7.99 -5.14 16.59
N ALA A 95 7.04 -5.49 15.72
CA ALA A 95 6.06 -6.55 15.98
C ALA A 95 6.74 -7.91 16.23
N LEU A 96 7.68 -8.30 15.37
CA LEU A 96 8.43 -9.56 15.50
C LEU A 96 9.38 -9.56 16.69
N ARG A 97 9.93 -8.40 17.06
CA ARG A 97 10.72 -8.24 18.30
C ARG A 97 9.86 -8.49 19.53
N ALA A 98 8.67 -7.92 19.61
CA ALA A 98 7.74 -8.16 20.71
C ALA A 98 7.23 -9.61 20.73
N ALA A 99 6.97 -10.20 19.57
CA ALA A 99 6.49 -11.58 19.44
C ALA A 99 7.47 -12.65 19.95
N LYS A 100 8.74 -12.30 20.24
CA LYS A 100 9.72 -13.20 20.88
C LYS A 100 9.28 -13.75 22.24
N VAL A 101 8.31 -13.11 22.90
CA VAL A 101 7.68 -13.65 24.11
C VAL A 101 7.00 -15.00 23.87
N ARG A 102 6.67 -15.33 22.61
CA ARG A 102 6.07 -16.60 22.21
C ARG A 102 6.84 -17.26 21.05
N PRO A 103 7.91 -18.02 21.34
CA PRO A 103 8.73 -18.66 20.29
C PRO A 103 7.94 -19.56 19.31
N ALA A 104 6.88 -20.22 19.78
CA ALA A 104 6.03 -21.05 18.93
C ALA A 104 5.32 -20.25 17.81
N PHE A 105 4.94 -18.99 18.08
CA PHE A 105 4.37 -18.10 17.06
C PHE A 105 5.39 -17.83 15.96
N LEU A 106 6.63 -17.48 16.35
CA LEU A 106 7.70 -17.18 15.40
C LEU A 106 8.10 -18.40 14.56
N SER A 107 8.07 -19.61 15.12
CA SER A 107 8.36 -20.83 14.38
C SER A 107 7.25 -21.21 13.37
N ALA A 108 5.99 -20.96 13.73
CA ALA A 108 4.83 -21.28 12.92
C ALA A 108 4.59 -20.29 11.77
N MET A 109 5.02 -19.03 11.93
CA MET A 109 4.72 -17.99 10.95
C MET A 109 5.46 -18.19 9.62
N ARG A 110 4.83 -17.76 8.54
CA ARG A 110 5.46 -17.50 7.24
C ARG A 110 5.22 -16.03 6.92
N LEU A 111 6.30 -15.26 6.76
CA LEU A 111 6.23 -13.82 6.59
C LEU A 111 6.02 -13.46 5.11
N HIS A 112 4.94 -12.74 4.83
CA HIS A 112 4.56 -12.29 3.49
C HIS A 112 4.39 -10.77 3.46
N LEU A 113 5.03 -10.10 2.51
CA LEU A 113 5.05 -8.64 2.40
C LEU A 113 4.49 -8.22 1.04
N VAL A 114 3.40 -7.46 1.02
CA VAL A 114 2.80 -6.93 -0.22
C VAL A 114 3.35 -5.52 -0.47
N GLU A 115 4.30 -5.41 -1.38
CA GLU A 115 5.08 -4.20 -1.66
C GLU A 115 5.48 -4.19 -3.13
N ILE A 116 5.18 -3.14 -3.90
CA ILE A 116 5.56 -3.03 -5.32
C ILE A 116 6.92 -2.34 -5.54
N SER A 117 7.40 -1.59 -4.56
CA SER A 117 8.60 -0.76 -4.67
C SER A 117 9.88 -1.56 -4.41
N ARG A 118 10.70 -1.75 -5.45
CA ARG A 118 11.99 -2.48 -5.33
C ARG A 118 12.93 -1.89 -4.26
N PRO A 119 13.16 -0.57 -4.19
CA PRO A 119 14.01 0.00 -3.13
C PRO A 119 13.49 -0.29 -1.72
N LEU A 120 12.17 -0.32 -1.51
CA LEU A 120 11.58 -0.67 -0.22
C LEU A 120 11.74 -2.15 0.10
N ARG A 121 11.60 -3.04 -0.89
CA ARG A 121 11.90 -4.48 -0.72
C ARG A 121 13.35 -4.71 -0.26
N ASP A 122 14.32 -4.00 -0.84
CA ASP A 122 15.72 -4.10 -0.44
C ASP A 122 15.93 -3.63 1.01
N ALA A 123 15.29 -2.53 1.41
CA ALA A 123 15.34 -2.02 2.79
C ALA A 123 14.67 -2.98 3.79
N GLN A 124 13.57 -3.62 3.38
CA GLN A 124 12.87 -4.62 4.18
C GLN A 124 13.71 -5.88 4.34
N GLU A 125 14.40 -6.35 3.29
CA GLU A 125 15.28 -7.53 3.36
C GLU A 125 16.42 -7.30 4.35
N GLN A 126 17.05 -6.13 4.32
CA GLN A 126 18.10 -5.78 5.29
C GLN A 126 17.60 -5.82 6.73
N ARG A 127 16.34 -5.45 6.97
CA ARG A 127 15.74 -5.36 8.31
C ARG A 127 15.13 -6.67 8.79
N LEU A 128 14.52 -7.44 7.89
CA LEU A 128 13.66 -8.58 8.18
C LEU A 128 14.21 -9.91 7.64
N GLY A 129 15.34 -9.93 6.94
CA GLY A 129 15.87 -11.11 6.26
C GLY A 129 16.08 -12.34 7.15
N ALA A 130 16.31 -12.14 8.45
CA ALA A 130 16.38 -13.21 9.45
C ALA A 130 15.06 -14.00 9.60
N PHE A 131 13.94 -13.46 9.11
CA PHE A 131 12.62 -14.08 9.10
C PHE A 131 12.20 -14.60 7.72
N HIS A 132 13.11 -14.56 6.74
CA HIS A 132 12.90 -15.05 5.37
C HIS A 132 11.59 -14.53 4.71
N PRO A 133 11.42 -13.21 4.58
CA PRO A 133 10.22 -12.63 3.96
C PRO A 133 10.04 -13.08 2.51
N LEU A 134 8.77 -13.25 2.12
CA LEU A 134 8.36 -13.44 0.73
C LEU A 134 7.58 -12.22 0.25
N TRP A 135 7.98 -11.64 -0.88
CA TRP A 135 7.32 -10.45 -1.43
C TRP A 135 6.32 -10.77 -2.51
N HIS A 136 5.28 -9.96 -2.55
CA HIS A 136 4.17 -10.04 -3.48
C HIS A 136 3.91 -8.66 -4.10
N ASP A 137 3.58 -8.62 -5.39
CA ASP A 137 3.15 -7.39 -6.05
C ASP A 137 1.71 -7.02 -5.62
N ASP A 138 0.88 -8.02 -5.35
CA ASP A 138 -0.49 -7.87 -4.88
C ASP A 138 -0.94 -9.08 -4.04
N THR A 139 -2.15 -9.00 -3.48
CA THR A 139 -2.70 -10.02 -2.60
C THR A 139 -3.13 -11.31 -3.30
N THR A 140 -3.22 -11.33 -4.64
CA THR A 140 -3.69 -12.51 -5.40
C THR A 140 -2.67 -13.66 -5.42
N THR A 141 -1.41 -13.35 -5.13
CA THR A 141 -0.31 -14.32 -5.07
C THR A 141 -0.03 -14.85 -3.66
N LEU A 142 -0.81 -14.40 -2.66
CA LEU A 142 -0.71 -14.92 -1.30
C LEU A 142 -1.21 -16.39 -1.26
N PRO A 143 -0.52 -17.28 -0.53
CA PRO A 143 -1.00 -18.65 -0.33
C PRO A 143 -2.35 -18.68 0.40
N GLU A 144 -3.11 -19.76 0.23
CA GLU A 144 -4.27 -20.04 1.07
C GLU A 144 -3.84 -20.54 2.46
N GLY A 145 -4.62 -20.22 3.49
CA GLY A 145 -4.42 -20.72 4.85
C GLY A 145 -4.83 -19.73 5.94
N PRO A 146 -4.69 -20.12 7.22
CA PRO A 146 -4.87 -19.18 8.33
C PRO A 146 -3.91 -18.00 8.19
N ALA A 147 -4.43 -16.78 8.25
CA ALA A 147 -3.65 -15.57 8.04
C ALA A 147 -3.96 -14.50 9.09
N LEU A 148 -2.92 -13.80 9.53
CA LEU A 148 -3.01 -12.51 10.20
C LEU A 148 -2.52 -11.45 9.22
N ILE A 149 -3.36 -10.45 8.94
CA ILE A 149 -3.08 -9.42 7.94
C ILE A 149 -3.04 -8.07 8.65
N VAL A 150 -1.92 -7.36 8.49
CA VAL A 150 -1.71 -6.00 8.99
C VAL A 150 -1.63 -5.06 7.79
N GLY A 151 -2.35 -3.94 7.85
CA GLY A 151 -2.29 -2.88 6.84
C GLY A 151 -2.45 -1.53 7.52
N ASN A 152 -1.35 -0.90 7.90
CA ASN A 152 -1.35 0.43 8.49
C ASN A 152 -1.15 1.47 7.39
N GLU A 153 -2.06 2.45 7.29
CA GLU A 153 -2.00 3.51 6.25
C GLU A 153 -1.90 2.94 4.81
N PHE A 154 -2.43 1.75 4.60
CA PHE A 154 -2.46 1.11 3.29
C PHE A 154 -3.68 1.56 2.47
N LEU A 155 -4.86 1.59 3.09
CA LEU A 155 -6.13 1.81 2.38
C LEU A 155 -6.31 3.26 1.89
N ASP A 156 -5.78 4.24 2.62
CA ASP A 156 -5.82 5.65 2.26
C ASP A 156 -4.86 6.00 1.10
N ALA A 157 -3.87 5.13 0.83
CA ALA A 157 -3.01 5.24 -0.35
C ALA A 157 -3.61 4.56 -1.60
N LEU A 158 -4.72 3.84 -1.50
CA LEU A 158 -5.32 3.17 -2.65
C LEU A 158 -6.03 4.16 -3.59
N PRO A 159 -5.94 3.96 -4.92
CA PRO A 159 -6.71 4.75 -5.88
C PRO A 159 -8.21 4.73 -5.60
N ILE A 160 -8.84 5.90 -5.53
CA ILE A 160 -10.28 6.04 -5.29
C ILE A 160 -11.03 6.54 -6.51
N HIS A 161 -12.25 6.02 -6.68
CA HIS A 161 -13.24 6.60 -7.60
C HIS A 161 -14.06 7.65 -6.88
N GLN A 162 -14.28 8.80 -7.52
CA GLN A 162 -15.11 9.88 -7.00
C GLN A 162 -16.32 10.07 -7.90
N PHE A 163 -17.50 10.19 -7.32
CA PHE A 163 -18.75 10.45 -8.05
C PHE A 163 -19.42 11.72 -7.54
N GLN A 164 -20.01 12.48 -8.45
CA GLN A 164 -20.79 13.68 -8.17
C GLN A 164 -22.23 13.50 -8.66
N MET A 165 -23.19 13.77 -7.78
CA MET A 165 -24.60 13.80 -8.17
C MET A 165 -24.89 15.05 -9.00
N THR A 166 -25.53 14.89 -10.16
CA THR A 166 -25.98 15.97 -11.06
C THR A 166 -27.48 15.85 -11.30
N GLU A 167 -28.09 16.86 -11.95
CA GLU A 167 -29.50 16.79 -12.38
C GLU A 167 -29.78 15.58 -13.29
N GLN A 168 -28.77 15.06 -13.98
CA GLN A 168 -28.87 13.91 -14.88
C GLN A 168 -28.37 12.60 -14.22
N GLY A 169 -28.23 12.57 -12.90
CA GLY A 169 -27.76 11.44 -12.09
C GLY A 169 -26.28 11.52 -11.72
N TRP A 170 -25.75 10.42 -11.15
CA TRP A 170 -24.33 10.32 -10.78
C TRP A 170 -23.43 10.41 -12.02
N ARG A 171 -22.34 11.16 -11.88
CA ARG A 171 -21.26 11.27 -12.85
C ARG A 171 -19.94 11.00 -12.16
N GLU A 172 -19.09 10.22 -12.79
CA GLU A 172 -17.74 10.00 -12.28
C GLU A 172 -16.89 11.25 -12.50
N ARG A 173 -16.11 11.62 -11.49
CA ARG A 173 -15.17 12.73 -11.55
C ARG A 173 -13.88 12.26 -12.21
N ALA A 174 -13.33 13.11 -13.05
CA ALA A 174 -12.11 12.86 -13.80
C ALA A 174 -11.18 14.09 -13.77
N VAL A 175 -9.95 13.87 -14.22
CA VAL A 175 -8.92 14.88 -14.44
C VAL A 175 -8.71 15.01 -15.95
N ASP A 176 -8.71 16.24 -16.45
CA ASP A 176 -8.48 16.57 -17.86
C ASP A 176 -7.51 17.76 -18.00
N LEU A 177 -7.14 18.10 -19.24
CA LEU A 177 -6.31 19.27 -19.56
C LEU A 177 -7.17 20.49 -19.92
N ASN A 178 -7.08 21.52 -19.09
CA ASN A 178 -7.65 22.84 -19.33
C ASN A 178 -6.50 23.84 -19.51
N ASN A 179 -6.29 24.36 -20.73
CA ASN A 179 -5.21 25.30 -21.05
C ASN A 179 -3.83 24.82 -20.55
N ASP A 180 -3.45 23.58 -20.88
CA ASP A 180 -2.21 22.91 -20.45
C ASP A 180 -2.04 22.70 -18.93
N ALA A 181 -3.07 22.98 -18.13
CA ALA A 181 -3.11 22.67 -16.70
C ALA A 181 -4.07 21.52 -16.40
N LEU A 182 -3.77 20.73 -15.37
CA LEU A 182 -4.70 19.71 -14.88
C LEU A 182 -5.92 20.40 -14.27
N GLY A 183 -7.11 19.96 -14.65
CA GLY A 183 -8.39 20.47 -14.16
C GLY A 183 -9.38 19.34 -13.88
N TRP A 184 -10.33 19.60 -12.99
CA TRP A 184 -11.43 18.67 -12.73
C TRP A 184 -12.45 18.71 -13.86
N THR A 185 -12.97 17.54 -14.22
CA THR A 185 -14.11 17.39 -15.13
C THR A 185 -15.03 16.27 -14.66
N LEU A 186 -16.18 16.12 -15.32
CA LEU A 186 -17.11 15.01 -15.11
C LEU A 186 -17.15 14.18 -16.38
N LEU A 187 -17.01 12.86 -16.24
CA LEU A 187 -17.19 11.95 -17.36
C LEU A 187 -18.63 12.01 -17.86
N SER A 188 -18.80 11.86 -19.17
CA SER A 188 -20.12 11.66 -19.77
C SER A 188 -20.79 10.43 -19.14
N PRO A 189 -22.13 10.40 -19.06
CA PRO A 189 -22.82 9.21 -18.55
C PRO A 189 -22.31 7.97 -19.29
N GLY A 190 -21.86 6.97 -18.53
CA GLY A 190 -21.60 5.65 -19.08
C GLY A 190 -22.86 5.08 -19.71
N ALA A 191 -22.72 4.19 -20.69
CA ALA A 191 -23.85 3.42 -21.18
C ALA A 191 -24.50 2.72 -19.98
N GLN A 192 -25.79 2.95 -19.76
CA GLN A 192 -26.55 2.19 -18.78
C GLN A 192 -26.66 0.76 -19.32
N THR A 193 -25.81 -0.15 -18.83
CA THR A 193 -25.97 -1.60 -19.01
C THR A 193 -26.74 -2.18 -17.85
#